data_AF-A0A7C1SVA5-F1
#
_entry.id   AF-A0A7C1SVA5-F1
#
_cell.length_a   1.000
_cell.length_b   1.000
_cell.length_c   1.000
_cell.angle_alpha   90.00
_cell.angle_beta   90.00
_cell.angle_gamma   90.00
#
_symmetry.space_group_name_H-M   'P 1'
#
loop_
_entity.id
_entity.type
_entity.pdbx_description
1 polymer ?
#
loop_
_entity_poly.entity_id
_entity_poly.type
_entity_poly.pdbx_seq_one_letter_code
_entity_poly.pdbx_strand_id
1 'polypeptide(L)'
;MGWNNENWIMLLLMLLVIILGLGFVLGSSSIMAYMYWPISYSKLAIPAINTNAKHIMLIAHGIGDTASNWSDTLQQTLQQQFSHEDDKVQVISLDWNPYSTSSFRYSVDGKRIGALLAEKILVSAELKSLHLIGHSCGSFVFKELPHQHQAIAGQIS
;
A
#
# COMPACT_ATOMS: atom_id res chain seq x y z
N MET A 1 19.31 -6.14 -58.88
CA MET A 1 18.40 -7.09 -58.21
C MET A 1 17.12 -6.34 -57.88
N GLY A 2 16.01 -6.68 -58.55
CA GLY A 2 14.71 -6.06 -58.29
C GLY A 2 14.06 -6.73 -57.08
N TRP A 3 13.44 -5.93 -56.22
CA TRP A 3 12.72 -6.43 -55.06
C TRP A 3 11.40 -7.07 -55.53
N ASN A 4 11.19 -8.36 -55.26
CA ASN A 4 9.92 -9.04 -55.57
C ASN A 4 8.87 -8.81 -54.47
N ASN A 5 7.61 -9.14 -54.76
CA ASN A 5 6.49 -8.93 -53.84
C ASN A 5 6.65 -9.65 -52.48
N GLU A 6 7.28 -10.82 -52.47
CA GLU A 6 7.52 -11.61 -51.25
C GLU A 6 8.43 -10.87 -50.27
N ASN A 7 9.47 -10.20 -50.77
CA ASN A 7 10.37 -9.44 -49.92
C ASN A 7 9.70 -8.21 -49.30
N TRP A 8 8.80 -7.54 -50.03
CA TRP A 8 8.01 -6.43 -49.51
C TRP A 8 7.04 -6.89 -48.41
N ILE A 9 6.39 -8.04 -48.58
CA ILE A 9 5.52 -8.63 -47.56
C ILE A 9 6.34 -8.95 -46.30
N MET A 10 7.51 -9.56 -46.45
CA MET A 10 8.39 -9.88 -45.32
C MET A 10 8.83 -8.63 -44.57
N LEU A 11 9.20 -7.55 -45.28
CA LEU A 11 9.55 -6.27 -44.67
C LEU A 11 8.38 -5.70 -43.86
N LEU A 12 7.17 -5.68 -44.43
CA LEU A 12 5.98 -5.17 -43.75
C LEU A 12 5.67 -5.99 -42.48
N LEU A 13 5.80 -7.32 -42.54
CA LEU A 13 5.65 -8.18 -41.37
C LEU A 13 6.71 -7.90 -40.30
N MET A 14 7.98 -7.70 -40.69
CA MET A 14 9.04 -7.32 -39.76
C MET A 14 8.79 -5.97 -39.11
N LEU A 15 8.38 -4.96 -39.89
CA LEU A 15 8.04 -3.64 -39.37
C LEU A 15 6.85 -3.71 -38.41
N LEU A 16 5.83 -4.51 -38.72
CA LEU A 16 4.68 -4.73 -37.82
C LEU A 16 5.13 -5.34 -36.50
N VAL A 17 5.96 -6.39 -36.53
CA VAL A 17 6.49 -7.03 -35.31
C VAL A 17 7.34 -6.04 -34.51
N ILE A 18 8.18 -5.24 -35.16
CA ILE A 18 9.01 -4.24 -34.49
C ILE A 18 8.14 -3.16 -33.83
N ILE A 19 7.13 -2.64 -34.52
CA ILE A 19 6.23 -1.60 -33.99
C ILE A 19 5.45 -2.13 -32.79
N LEU A 20 4.90 -3.35 -32.89
CA LEU A 20 4.17 -3.98 -31.79
C LEU A 20 5.09 -4.29 -30.60
N GLY A 21 6.28 -4.82 -30.87
CA GLY A 21 7.27 -5.14 -29.84
C GLY A 21 7.77 -3.89 -29.12
N LEU A 22 8.15 -2.84 -29.87
CA LEU A 22 8.55 -1.56 -29.30
C LEU A 22 7.41 -0.92 -28.52
N GLY A 23 6.19 -0.95 -29.04
CA GLY A 23 4.99 -0.45 -28.36
C GLY A 23 4.77 -1.15 -27.02
N PHE A 24 4.90 -2.48 -26.99
CA PHE A 24 4.79 -3.26 -25.76
C PHE A 24 5.88 -2.90 -24.73
N VAL A 25 7.14 -2.81 -25.17
CA VAL A 25 8.27 -2.47 -24.28
C VAL A 25 8.11 -1.06 -23.71
N LEU A 26 7.78 -0.07 -24.56
CA LEU A 26 7.59 1.31 -24.12
C LEU A 26 6.37 1.45 -23.21
N GLY A 27 5.25 0.80 -23.55
CA GLY A 27 4.03 0.81 -22.76
C GLY A 27 4.24 0.20 -21.37
N SER A 28 4.80 -1.00 -21.31
CA SER A 28 5.09 -1.69 -20.04
C SER A 28 6.10 -0.91 -19.18
N SER A 29 7.16 -0.37 -19.79
CA SER A 29 8.15 0.47 -19.09
C SER A 29 7.52 1.74 -18.52
N SER A 30 6.63 2.38 -19.29
CA SER A 30 5.91 3.58 -18.83
C SER A 30 4.98 3.29 -17.66
N ILE A 31 4.28 2.15 -17.69
CA ILE A 31 3.44 1.70 -16.57
C ILE A 31 4.31 1.45 -15.33
N MET A 32 5.43 0.72 -15.46
CA MET A 32 6.34 0.49 -14.33
C MET A 32 6.89 1.81 -13.75
N ALA A 33 7.32 2.73 -14.63
CA ALA A 33 7.80 4.05 -14.21
C ALA A 33 6.70 4.81 -13.44
N TYR A 34 5.46 4.79 -13.93
CA TYR A 34 4.32 5.41 -13.26
C TYR A 34 3.99 4.76 -11.90
N MET A 35 4.01 3.42 -11.82
CA MET A 35 3.71 2.66 -10.61
C MET A 35 4.69 2.98 -9.48
N TYR A 36 5.98 3.05 -9.81
CA TYR A 36 7.04 3.27 -8.82
C TYR A 36 7.44 4.73 -8.65
N TRP A 37 6.87 5.66 -9.42
CA TRP A 37 7.21 7.07 -9.33
C TRP A 37 7.07 7.59 -7.89
N PRO A 38 8.09 8.27 -7.36
CA PRO A 38 8.07 8.76 -5.98
C PRO A 38 6.98 9.83 -5.82
N ILE A 39 6.18 9.69 -4.77
CA ILE A 39 5.18 10.68 -4.38
C ILE A 39 5.33 11.02 -2.91
N SER A 40 4.91 12.22 -2.54
CA SER A 40 4.80 12.62 -1.14
C SER A 40 3.47 12.13 -0.56
N TYR A 41 3.55 11.52 0.62
CA TYR A 41 2.38 11.09 1.40
C TYR A 41 1.85 12.21 2.32
N SER A 42 2.10 13.49 1.99
CA SER A 42 1.73 14.64 2.84
C SER A 42 0.24 14.85 3.01
N LYS A 43 -0.61 14.24 2.16
CA LYS A 43 -2.08 14.28 2.31
C LYS A 43 -2.59 13.18 3.24
N LEU A 44 -1.72 12.24 3.64
CA LEU A 44 -2.09 11.20 4.58
C LEU A 44 -2.15 11.81 5.98
N ALA A 45 -3.34 11.87 6.56
CA ALA A 45 -3.52 12.22 7.95
C ALA A 45 -3.19 10.98 8.80
N ILE A 46 -1.92 10.81 9.16
CA ILE A 46 -1.53 9.72 10.06
C ILE A 46 -2.04 10.06 11.48
N PRO A 47 -2.95 9.25 12.05
CA PRO A 47 -3.46 9.48 13.39
C PRO A 47 -2.37 9.33 14.45
N ALA A 48 -2.51 10.05 15.56
CA ALA A 48 -1.53 10.02 16.64
C ALA A 48 -1.47 8.62 17.28
N ILE A 49 -0.27 8.03 17.35
CA ILE A 49 -0.04 6.76 18.02
C ILE A 49 0.15 7.03 19.52
N ASN A 50 -0.62 6.35 20.36
CA ASN A 50 -0.42 6.38 21.80
C ASN A 50 0.77 5.49 22.14
N THR A 51 1.89 6.09 22.54
CA THR A 51 3.13 5.38 22.89
C THR A 51 2.99 4.51 24.15
N ASN A 52 1.90 4.66 24.89
CA ASN A 52 1.57 3.81 26.03
C ASN A 52 0.59 2.68 25.65
N ALA A 53 0.10 2.60 24.41
CA ALA A 53 -0.81 1.54 24.02
C ALA A 53 -0.07 0.20 24.00
N LYS A 54 -0.63 -0.80 24.70
CA LYS A 54 -0.11 -2.17 24.70
C LYS A 54 -0.62 -2.96 23.50
N HIS A 55 -1.81 -2.64 23.03
CA HIS A 55 -2.43 -3.30 21.88
C HIS A 55 -2.89 -2.24 20.91
N ILE A 56 -2.45 -2.36 19.65
CA ILE A 56 -2.88 -1.47 18.58
C ILE A 56 -3.66 -2.29 17.56
N MET A 57 -4.83 -1.81 17.17
CA MET A 57 -5.62 -2.37 16.07
C MET A 57 -5.64 -1.34 14.94
N LEU A 58 -5.15 -1.72 13.76
CA LEU A 58 -5.16 -0.87 12.57
C LEU A 58 -6.20 -1.37 11.58
N ILE A 59 -6.98 -0.45 11.03
CA ILE A 59 -8.03 -0.73 10.05
C ILE A 59 -7.71 0.07 8.79
N ALA A 60 -7.66 -0.60 7.63
CA ALA A 60 -7.44 0.04 6.34
C ALA A 60 -8.54 -0.35 5.33
N HIS A 61 -9.18 0.66 4.76
CA HIS A 61 -10.27 0.50 3.79
C HIS A 61 -9.78 0.10 2.39
N GLY A 62 -10.72 -0.25 1.50
CA GLY A 62 -10.43 -0.69 0.13
C GLY A 62 -10.26 0.44 -0.89
N ILE A 63 -10.28 0.05 -2.17
CA ILE A 63 -10.10 0.95 -3.31
C ILE A 63 -11.36 1.78 -3.48
N GLY A 64 -11.22 3.10 -3.53
CA GLY A 64 -12.35 4.02 -3.69
C GLY A 64 -13.20 4.23 -2.43
N ASP A 65 -12.99 3.44 -1.38
CA ASP A 65 -13.55 3.71 -0.06
C ASP A 65 -12.84 4.89 0.60
N THR A 66 -13.51 5.56 1.53
CA THR A 66 -12.92 6.42 2.56
C THR A 66 -13.13 5.80 3.94
N ALA A 67 -12.46 6.34 4.95
CA ALA A 67 -12.60 5.83 6.30
C ALA A 67 -14.05 5.93 6.83
N SER A 68 -14.76 6.99 6.45
CA SER A 68 -16.16 7.23 6.83
C SER A 68 -17.16 6.22 6.24
N ASN A 69 -16.80 5.45 5.20
CA ASN A 69 -17.71 4.47 4.63
C ASN A 69 -18.06 3.34 5.60
N TRP A 70 -17.07 2.86 6.37
CA TRP A 70 -17.27 1.77 7.33
C TRP A 70 -16.18 1.66 8.41
N SER A 71 -14.92 2.00 8.10
CA SER A 71 -13.80 1.73 9.02
C SER A 71 -13.82 2.63 10.25
N ASP A 72 -14.34 3.85 10.15
CA ASP A 72 -14.54 4.74 11.31
C ASP A 72 -15.61 4.18 12.26
N THR A 73 -16.71 3.67 11.71
CA THR A 73 -17.75 3.00 12.50
C THR A 73 -17.17 1.77 13.20
N LEU A 74 -16.39 0.95 12.48
CA LEU A 74 -15.72 -0.21 13.07
C LEU A 74 -14.72 0.21 14.17
N GLN A 75 -13.94 1.27 13.93
CA GLN A 75 -13.02 1.82 14.92
C GLN A 75 -13.78 2.19 16.19
N GLN A 76 -14.88 2.93 16.08
CA GLN A 76 -15.68 3.35 17.23
C GLN A 76 -16.26 2.15 17.98
N THR A 77 -16.81 1.16 17.27
CA THR A 77 -17.37 -0.05 17.90
C THR A 77 -16.30 -0.84 18.64
N LEU A 78 -15.15 -1.10 18.03
CA LEU A 78 -14.06 -1.84 18.68
C LEU A 78 -13.47 -1.04 19.84
N GLN A 79 -13.27 0.27 19.66
CA GLN A 79 -12.76 1.13 20.73
C GLN A 79 -13.70 1.12 21.95
N GLN A 80 -15.02 1.16 21.74
CA GLN A 80 -16.02 1.03 22.80
C GLN A 80 -15.97 -0.35 23.47
N GLN A 81 -15.88 -1.42 22.67
CA GLN A 81 -15.79 -2.79 23.17
C GLN A 81 -14.58 -2.99 24.08
N PHE A 82 -13.43 -2.38 23.76
CA PHE A 82 -12.19 -2.51 24.53
C PHE A 82 -11.93 -1.35 25.50
N SER A 83 -12.87 -0.41 25.66
CA SER A 83 -12.71 0.75 26.57
C SER A 83 -12.61 0.36 28.05
N HIS A 84 -13.07 -0.83 28.41
CA HIS A 84 -13.09 -1.33 29.79
C HIS A 84 -11.91 -2.25 30.12
N GLU A 85 -11.05 -2.56 29.14
CA GLU A 85 -9.85 -3.35 29.40
C GLU A 85 -8.77 -2.48 30.05
N ASP A 86 -8.17 -2.96 31.13
CA ASP A 86 -6.99 -2.35 31.77
C ASP A 86 -5.77 -2.34 30.82
N ASP A 87 -5.84 -3.16 29.78
CA ASP A 87 -4.90 -3.16 28.69
C ASP A 87 -5.23 -2.02 27.73
N LYS A 88 -4.36 -1.00 27.73
CA LYS A 88 -4.44 0.21 26.91
C LYS A 88 -4.55 -0.15 25.41
N VAL A 89 -5.77 -0.43 24.92
CA VAL A 89 -6.06 -0.75 23.51
C VAL A 89 -6.32 0.54 22.74
N GLN A 90 -5.59 0.74 21.65
CA GLN A 90 -5.84 1.81 20.69
C GLN A 90 -6.33 1.22 19.38
N VAL A 91 -7.51 1.65 18.92
CA VAL A 91 -8.05 1.28 17.60
C VAL A 91 -7.93 2.47 16.66
N ILE A 92 -7.44 2.23 15.45
CA ILE A 92 -7.10 3.26 14.47
C ILE A 92 -7.68 2.90 13.10
N SER A 93 -8.54 3.76 12.58
CA SER A 93 -8.99 3.79 11.18
C SER A 93 -8.04 4.67 10.38
N LEU A 94 -7.47 4.11 9.31
CA LEU A 94 -6.60 4.83 8.39
C LEU A 94 -7.39 5.26 7.14
N ASP A 95 -7.57 6.57 6.97
CA ASP A 95 -7.99 7.13 5.69
C ASP A 95 -6.78 7.28 4.76
N TRP A 96 -6.72 6.43 3.75
CA TRP A 96 -5.68 6.46 2.71
C TRP A 96 -6.28 6.59 1.31
N ASN A 97 -7.54 7.04 1.21
CA ASN A 97 -8.27 7.22 -0.05
C ASN A 97 -7.47 7.96 -1.14
N PRO A 98 -6.73 9.05 -0.85
CA PRO A 98 -5.96 9.75 -1.88
C PRO A 98 -4.95 8.87 -2.62
N TYR A 99 -4.57 7.73 -2.03
CA TYR A 99 -3.56 6.80 -2.53
C TYR A 99 -4.14 5.41 -2.86
N SER A 100 -5.41 5.15 -2.58
CA SER A 100 -6.06 3.86 -2.85
C SER A 100 -6.82 3.80 -4.19
N THR A 101 -7.01 4.94 -4.86
CA THR A 101 -7.88 5.07 -6.05
C THR A 101 -7.29 4.57 -7.36
N SER A 102 -5.96 4.51 -7.48
CA SER A 102 -5.30 4.08 -8.73
C SER A 102 -5.00 2.58 -8.72
N SER A 103 -5.63 1.84 -9.64
CA SER A 103 -5.45 0.38 -9.77
C SER A 103 -4.02 -0.07 -10.03
N PHE A 104 -3.21 0.80 -10.61
CA PHE A 104 -1.79 0.51 -10.86
C PHE A 104 -0.92 0.79 -9.64
N ARG A 105 -1.35 1.69 -8.74
CA ARG A 105 -0.47 2.21 -7.69
C ARG A 105 -0.82 1.78 -6.28
N TYR A 106 -2.09 1.43 -5.98
CA TYR A 106 -2.53 1.21 -4.60
C TYR A 106 -1.67 0.17 -3.85
N SER A 107 -1.09 -0.81 -4.55
CA SER A 107 -0.26 -1.85 -3.93
C SER A 107 1.11 -1.30 -3.52
N VAL A 108 1.72 -0.47 -4.37
CA VAL A 108 3.00 0.20 -4.12
C VAL A 108 2.83 1.29 -3.07
N ASP A 109 1.81 2.13 -3.24
CA ASP A 109 1.54 3.23 -2.31
C ASP A 109 1.09 2.71 -0.95
N GLY A 110 0.23 1.69 -0.89
CA GLY A 110 -0.12 0.99 0.35
C GLY A 110 1.11 0.45 1.07
N LYS A 111 2.00 -0.27 0.36
CA LYS A 111 3.25 -0.79 0.92
C LYS A 111 4.10 0.32 1.57
N ARG A 112 4.25 1.46 0.88
CA ARG A 112 5.03 2.61 1.37
C ARG A 112 4.37 3.30 2.56
N ILE A 113 3.05 3.45 2.55
CA ILE A 113 2.29 3.99 3.68
C ILE A 113 2.44 3.08 4.91
N GLY A 114 2.37 1.76 4.70
CA GLY A 114 2.65 0.76 5.73
C GLY A 114 4.00 0.95 6.40
N ALA A 115 5.03 1.19 5.60
CA ALA A 115 6.38 1.44 6.10
C ALA A 115 6.45 2.69 7.00
N LEU A 116 5.78 3.77 6.61
CA LEU A 116 5.70 5.01 7.42
C LEU A 116 4.92 4.80 8.72
N LEU A 117 3.88 3.97 8.71
CA LEU A 117 3.13 3.62 9.91
C LEU A 117 3.96 2.76 10.87
N ALA A 118 4.70 1.79 10.35
CA ALA A 118 5.57 0.94 11.15
C ALA A 118 6.62 1.76 11.91
N GLU A 119 7.27 2.72 11.23
CA GLU A 119 8.25 3.61 11.87
C GLU A 119 7.66 4.39 13.04
N LYS A 120 6.36 4.71 13.04
CA LYS A 120 5.70 5.41 14.14
C LYS A 120 5.24 4.46 15.25
N ILE A 121 4.76 3.28 14.88
CA ILE A 121 4.19 2.30 15.81
C ILE A 121 5.28 1.59 16.60
N LEU A 122 6.38 1.22 15.93
CA LEU A 122 7.48 0.43 16.51
C LEU A 122 8.37 1.24 17.48
N VAL A 123 8.09 2.54 17.66
CA VAL A 123 8.73 3.38 18.69
C VAL A 123 8.10 3.15 20.07
N SER A 124 6.90 2.53 20.14
CA SER A 124 6.23 2.23 21.41
C SER A 124 6.92 1.06 22.13
N ALA A 125 7.60 1.36 23.25
CA ALA A 125 8.25 0.35 24.08
C ALA A 125 7.27 -0.57 24.83
N GLU A 126 6.01 -0.17 24.99
CA GLU A 126 4.97 -0.95 25.69
C GLU A 126 4.16 -1.86 24.76
N LEU A 127 4.37 -1.78 23.43
CA LEU A 127 3.58 -2.51 22.46
C LEU A 127 3.78 -4.04 22.59
N LYS A 128 2.69 -4.75 22.89
CA LYS A 128 2.64 -6.20 23.01
C LYS A 128 2.04 -6.88 21.78
N SER A 129 1.06 -6.25 21.13
CA SER A 129 0.45 -6.82 19.94
C SER A 129 -0.05 -5.77 18.96
N LEU A 130 -0.01 -6.15 17.68
CA LEU A 130 -0.57 -5.39 16.58
C LEU A 130 -1.60 -6.26 15.85
N HIS A 131 -2.85 -5.80 15.76
CA HIS A 131 -3.91 -6.43 14.97
C HIS A 131 -4.14 -5.62 13.69
N LEU A 132 -4.18 -6.29 12.54
CA LEU A 132 -4.25 -5.65 11.23
C LEU A 132 -5.53 -6.09 10.50
N ILE A 133 -6.43 -5.14 10.22
CA ILE A 133 -7.71 -5.37 9.55
C ILE A 133 -7.69 -4.64 8.21
N GLY A 134 -7.29 -5.33 7.14
CA GLY A 134 -7.22 -4.77 5.79
C GLY A 134 -8.35 -5.31 4.91
N HIS A 135 -9.22 -4.43 4.40
CA HIS A 135 -10.24 -4.83 3.42
C HIS A 135 -9.72 -4.64 2.00
N SER A 136 -9.84 -5.65 1.15
CA SER A 136 -9.42 -5.58 -0.26
C SER A 136 -7.98 -5.04 -0.39
N CYS A 137 -7.76 -3.93 -1.12
CA CYS A 137 -6.43 -3.33 -1.26
C CYS A 137 -5.88 -2.68 0.02
N GLY A 138 -6.70 -2.48 1.05
CA GLY A 138 -6.24 -2.05 2.39
C GLY A 138 -5.24 -3.03 3.01
N SER A 139 -5.30 -4.31 2.62
CA SER A 139 -4.31 -5.32 3.05
C SER A 139 -2.87 -5.00 2.62
N PHE A 140 -2.68 -4.28 1.50
CA PHE A 140 -1.33 -3.88 1.05
C PHE A 140 -0.67 -2.87 1.98
N VAL A 141 -1.47 -2.08 2.72
CA VAL A 141 -0.96 -1.18 3.76
C VAL A 141 -0.18 -1.95 4.83
N PHE A 142 -0.55 -3.21 5.08
CA PHE A 142 -0.01 -3.96 6.20
C PHE A 142 1.10 -4.95 5.82
N LYS A 143 1.43 -5.04 4.53
CA LYS A 143 2.31 -6.08 4.00
C LYS A 143 3.74 -6.05 4.59
N GLU A 144 4.28 -4.88 4.91
CA GLU A 144 5.69 -4.73 5.35
C GLU A 144 5.86 -4.62 6.86
N LEU A 145 4.77 -4.40 7.60
CA LEU A 145 4.80 -4.23 9.05
C LEU A 145 5.51 -5.39 9.78
N PRO A 146 5.27 -6.68 9.44
CA PRO A 146 5.97 -7.79 10.09
C PRO A 146 7.48 -7.80 9.83
N HIS A 147 7.91 -7.43 8.62
CA HIS A 147 9.32 -7.41 8.23
C HIS A 147 10.09 -6.29 8.93
N GLN A 148 9.46 -5.12 9.08
CA GLN A 148 10.08 -4.00 9.80
C GLN A 148 10.15 -4.24 11.31
N HIS A 149 9.17 -4.92 11.91
CA HIS A 149 9.26 -5.34 13.31
C HIS A 149 10.49 -6.23 13.56
N GLN A 150 10.74 -7.21 12.68
CA GLN A 150 11.92 -8.08 12.80
C GLN A 150 13.23 -7.32 12.59
N ALA A 151 13.27 -6.39 11.64
CA ALA A 151 14.45 -5.56 11.39
C ALA A 151 14.80 -4.66 12.58
N ILE A 152 13.79 -4.07 13.23
CA ILE A 152 14.00 -3.22 14.42
C ILE A 152 14.35 -4.08 15.64
N ALA A 153 13.69 -5.23 15.85
CA ALA A 153 14.01 -6.13 16.95
C ALA A 153 15.45 -6.68 16.87
N GLY A 154 15.96 -6.95 15.65
CA GLY A 154 17.34 -7.41 15.43
C GLY A 154 18.41 -6.30 15.53
N GLN A 155 18.03 -5.02 15.63
CA GLN A 155 18.96 -3.91 15.86
C GLN A 155 19.14 -3.57 17.34
N ILE A 156 18.32 -4.15 18.22
CA ILE A 156 18.31 -3.91 19.68
C ILE A 156 18.93 -5.10 20.46
N SER A 157 19.35 -6.16 19.76
CA SER A 157 20.11 -7.30 20.32
C SER A 157 21.62 -7.11 20.17
#